data_AF-A0A1T5LQ66-F1
#
_entry.id   AF-A0A1T5LQ66-F1
#
_cell.length_a   1.000
_cell.length_b   1.000
_cell.length_c   1.000
_cell.angle_alpha   90.00
_cell.angle_beta   90.00
_cell.angle_gamma   90.00
#
_symmetry.space_group_name_H-M   'P 1'
#
loop_
_entity.id
_entity.type
_entity.pdbx_description
1 polymer ?
#
loop_
_entity_poly.entity_id
_entity_poly.type
_entity_poly.pdbx_seq_one_letter_code
_entity_poly.pdbx_strand_id
1 'polypeptide(L)'
;MNDIFLTFNLNVNEPCFDYLTDVYKINSADLLGKYSYDILKHTSHQRLSFIAEGILQSDGSIGILVGSAGYNYTDFMTIHTMLQKNGRAITAIFVPSQNRLATDLKEGQEIYRQHNRWLDYPPGHIENVHEERLKIVREIAMRFMRTGVKVVEK
;
A
#
# COMPACT_ATOMS: atom_id res chain seq x y z
N MET A 1 19.54 -3.54 11.92
CA MET A 1 18.22 -4.19 11.82
C MET A 1 17.77 -3.89 10.41
N ASN A 2 17.72 -4.89 9.53
CA ASN A 2 17.25 -4.63 8.17
C ASN A 2 15.73 -4.63 8.25
N ASP A 3 15.07 -3.56 7.81
CA ASP A 3 13.61 -3.53 7.67
C ASP A 3 13.22 -3.92 6.23
N ILE A 4 12.00 -4.41 6.02
CA ILE A 4 11.40 -4.60 4.69
C ILE A 4 10.39 -3.51 4.45
N PHE A 5 10.47 -2.84 3.31
CA PHE A 5 9.44 -1.94 2.83
C PHE A 5 8.61 -2.60 1.73
N LEU A 6 7.35 -2.87 2.01
CA LEU A 6 6.39 -3.50 1.08
C LEU A 6 5.40 -2.48 0.54
N THR A 7 5.23 -2.43 -0.78
CA THR A 7 4.20 -1.60 -1.44
C THR A 7 3.15 -2.46 -2.12
N PHE A 8 1.88 -2.08 -2.03
CA PHE A 8 0.78 -2.84 -2.63
C PHE A 8 0.32 -2.34 -3.99
N ASN A 9 0.60 -1.08 -4.33
CA ASN A 9 0.09 -0.41 -5.54
C ASN A 9 1.04 0.68 -6.08
N LEU A 10 2.28 0.72 -5.59
CA LEU A 10 3.27 1.74 -5.97
C LEU A 10 4.57 1.06 -6.33
N ASN A 11 5.39 1.72 -7.14
CA ASN A 11 6.72 1.21 -7.43
C ASN A 11 7.66 1.58 -6.28
N VAL A 12 8.39 0.59 -5.74
CA VAL A 12 9.38 0.82 -4.67
C VAL A 12 10.53 1.76 -5.08
N ASN A 13 10.73 1.95 -6.38
CA ASN A 13 11.72 2.86 -6.96
C ASN A 13 11.19 4.29 -7.18
N GLU A 14 9.98 4.62 -6.72
CA GLU A 14 9.50 6.01 -6.76
C GLU A 14 10.34 6.92 -5.87
N PRO A 15 10.62 8.17 -6.28
CA PRO A 15 11.45 9.12 -5.51
C PRO A 15 10.95 9.36 -4.08
N CYS A 16 9.64 9.21 -3.85
CA CYS A 16 9.06 9.34 -2.53
C CYS A 16 9.57 8.30 -1.51
N PHE A 17 10.26 7.25 -1.96
CA PHE A 17 10.87 6.21 -1.12
C PHE A 17 12.39 6.31 -1.04
N ASP A 18 13.02 7.31 -1.66
CA ASP A 18 14.49 7.44 -1.68
C ASP A 18 15.10 7.60 -0.29
N TYR A 19 14.34 8.15 0.66
CA TYR A 19 14.76 8.29 2.05
C TYR A 19 14.91 6.96 2.82
N LEU A 20 14.42 5.84 2.27
CA LEU A 20 14.51 4.51 2.86
C LEU A 20 15.76 3.77 2.34
N THR A 21 16.95 4.27 2.66
CA THR A 21 18.23 3.77 2.11
C THR A 21 18.68 2.44 2.71
N ASP A 22 18.40 2.20 3.99
CA ASP A 22 18.85 1.01 4.73
C ASP A 22 17.75 -0.05 4.90
N VAL A 23 16.77 -0.04 3.99
CA VAL A 23 15.57 -0.87 4.04
C VAL A 23 15.47 -1.68 2.77
N TYR A 24 15.26 -2.99 2.90
CA TYR A 24 15.01 -3.85 1.75
C TYR A 24 13.63 -3.55 1.16
N LYS A 25 13.57 -3.07 -0.08
CA LYS A 25 12.30 -2.69 -0.70
C LYS A 25 11.77 -3.80 -1.60
N ILE A 26 10.47 -4.06 -1.53
CA ILE A 26 9.80 -5.06 -2.35
C ILE A 26 8.41 -4.61 -2.79
N ASN A 27 8.08 -4.89 -4.05
CA ASN A 27 6.72 -4.71 -4.56
C ASN A 27 5.89 -5.99 -4.31
N SER A 28 4.62 -5.84 -3.97
CA SER A 28 3.69 -6.97 -3.89
C SER A 28 3.63 -7.75 -5.21
N ALA A 29 3.74 -7.08 -6.35
CA ALA A 29 3.77 -7.69 -7.67
C ALA A 29 4.98 -8.62 -7.84
N ASP A 30 6.16 -8.23 -7.31
CA ASP A 30 7.36 -9.07 -7.37
C ASP A 30 7.19 -10.34 -6.53
N LEU A 31 6.56 -10.22 -5.36
CA LEU A 31 6.21 -11.38 -4.54
C LEU A 31 5.23 -12.30 -5.28
N LEU A 32 4.16 -11.73 -5.83
CA LEU A 32 3.15 -12.48 -6.58
C LEU A 32 3.74 -13.19 -7.80
N GLY A 33 4.70 -12.56 -8.49
CA GLY A 33 5.42 -13.14 -9.62
C GLY A 33 6.20 -14.41 -9.23
N LYS A 34 6.83 -14.43 -8.06
CA LYS A 34 7.55 -15.63 -7.55
C LYS A 34 6.63 -16.84 -7.37
N TYR A 35 5.35 -16.60 -7.04
CA TYR A 35 4.35 -17.65 -6.85
C TYR A 35 3.50 -17.91 -8.11
N SER A 36 3.89 -17.36 -9.27
CA SER A 36 3.12 -17.48 -10.52
C SER A 36 1.64 -17.09 -10.35
N TYR A 37 1.38 -16.04 -9.57
CA TYR A 37 0.04 -15.53 -9.37
C TYR A 37 -0.60 -15.13 -10.70
N ASP A 38 -1.85 -15.50 -10.85
CA ASP A 38 -2.66 -15.26 -12.05
C ASP A 38 -4.05 -14.81 -11.56
N ILE A 39 -4.43 -13.58 -11.90
CA ILE A 39 -5.68 -12.96 -11.45
C ILE A 39 -6.91 -13.70 -11.96
N LEU A 40 -6.81 -14.46 -13.05
CA LEU A 40 -7.91 -15.24 -13.62
C LEU A 40 -8.07 -16.60 -12.94
N LYS A 41 -7.01 -17.11 -12.31
CA LYS A 41 -6.99 -18.45 -11.69
C LYS A 41 -7.01 -18.43 -10.17
N HIS A 42 -6.59 -17.33 -9.57
CA HIS A 42 -6.40 -17.22 -8.13
C HIS A 42 -7.34 -16.20 -7.50
N THR A 43 -7.87 -16.55 -6.34
CA THR A 43 -8.73 -15.69 -5.53
C THR A 43 -7.94 -14.55 -4.88
N SER A 44 -8.67 -13.52 -4.42
CA SER A 44 -8.09 -12.46 -3.59
C SER A 44 -7.41 -13.01 -2.34
N HIS A 45 -8.00 -14.02 -1.68
CA HIS A 45 -7.40 -14.63 -0.49
C HIS A 45 -6.06 -15.33 -0.79
N GLN A 46 -5.97 -16.03 -1.92
CA GLN A 46 -4.70 -16.63 -2.37
C GLN A 46 -3.65 -15.56 -2.69
N ARG A 47 -4.06 -14.43 -3.30
CA ARG A 47 -3.17 -13.27 -3.51
C ARG A 47 -2.54 -12.80 -2.20
N LEU A 48 -3.36 -12.60 -1.16
CA LEU A 48 -2.90 -12.15 0.16
C LEU A 48 -2.01 -13.21 0.84
N SER A 49 -2.33 -14.49 0.66
CA SER A 49 -1.55 -15.61 1.19
C SER A 49 -0.15 -15.66 0.58
N PHE A 50 -0.02 -15.52 -0.74
CA PHE A 50 1.27 -15.48 -1.43
C PHE A 50 2.13 -14.29 -0.99
N ILE A 51 1.51 -13.12 -0.78
CA ILE A 51 2.22 -11.95 -0.25
C ILE A 51 2.71 -12.23 1.17
N ALA A 52 1.85 -12.75 2.06
CA ALA A 52 2.23 -13.08 3.42
C ALA A 52 3.36 -14.13 3.45
N GLU A 53 3.27 -15.18 2.63
CA GLU A 53 4.29 -16.22 2.54
C GLU A 53 5.62 -15.67 2.03
N GLY A 54 5.59 -14.82 1.00
CA GLY A 54 6.78 -14.16 0.49
C GLY A 54 7.48 -13.29 1.54
N ILE A 55 6.70 -12.63 2.41
CA ILE A 55 7.25 -11.91 3.57
C ILE A 55 7.80 -12.88 4.61
N LEU A 56 7.12 -14.00 4.91
CA LEU A 56 7.61 -14.98 5.89
C LEU A 56 8.89 -15.71 5.45
N GLN A 57 9.12 -15.84 4.14
CA GLN A 57 10.33 -16.42 3.58
C GLN A 57 11.50 -15.41 3.50
N SER A 58 11.23 -14.12 3.60
CA SER A 58 12.28 -13.11 3.74
C SER A 58 12.97 -13.23 5.11
N ASP A 59 14.22 -12.77 5.23
CA ASP A 59 15.08 -13.08 6.37
C ASP A 59 14.43 -12.78 7.76
N GLY A 60 14.71 -13.65 8.74
CA GLY A 60 13.88 -13.84 9.95
C GLY A 60 13.92 -12.74 11.01
N SER A 61 14.81 -11.76 10.89
CA SER A 61 15.11 -10.75 11.92
C SER A 61 14.67 -9.33 11.54
N ILE A 62 13.75 -9.22 10.60
CA ILE A 62 13.41 -7.99 9.88
C ILE A 62 12.06 -7.40 10.35
N GLY A 63 12.01 -6.10 10.64
CA GLY A 63 10.75 -5.36 10.82
C GLY A 63 10.04 -5.10 9.48
N ILE A 64 8.72 -5.23 9.43
CA ILE A 64 7.94 -5.10 8.19
C ILE A 64 7.26 -3.72 8.16
N LEU A 65 7.70 -2.87 7.25
CA LEU A 65 7.15 -1.57 6.93
C LEU A 65 6.27 -1.68 5.68
N VAL A 66 5.07 -1.12 5.74
CA VAL A 66 4.13 -1.22 4.63
C VAL A 66 3.81 0.15 4.06
N GLY A 67 4.26 0.39 2.84
CA GLY A 67 3.94 1.54 2.02
C GLY A 67 2.54 1.46 1.41
N SER A 68 1.88 2.61 1.33
CA SER A 68 0.59 2.74 0.62
C SER A 68 -0.55 1.99 1.33
N ALA A 69 -0.56 2.02 2.66
CA ALA A 69 -1.61 1.36 3.44
C ALA A 69 -3.02 1.92 3.14
N GLY A 70 -3.12 3.10 2.54
CA GLY A 70 -4.35 3.85 2.28
C GLY A 70 -5.37 3.26 1.30
N TYR A 71 -5.15 2.07 0.73
CA TYR A 71 -5.99 1.58 -0.39
C TYR A 71 -6.94 0.43 -0.04
N ASN A 72 -6.63 -0.39 0.96
CA ASN A 72 -7.54 -1.48 1.38
C ASN A 72 -7.22 -2.00 2.79
N TYR A 73 -7.89 -1.46 3.82
CA TYR A 73 -7.71 -1.86 5.22
C TYR A 73 -7.80 -3.38 5.43
N THR A 74 -8.80 -4.01 4.82
CA THR A 74 -9.13 -5.42 5.04
C THR A 74 -8.02 -6.32 4.52
N ASP A 75 -7.44 -5.98 3.37
CA ASP A 75 -6.29 -6.71 2.82
C ASP A 75 -5.08 -6.60 3.76
N PHE A 76 -4.79 -5.40 4.26
CA PHE A 76 -3.69 -5.20 5.22
C PHE A 76 -3.90 -5.97 6.52
N MET A 77 -5.10 -5.95 7.09
CA MET A 77 -5.40 -6.70 8.31
C MET A 77 -5.30 -8.20 8.11
N THR A 78 -5.75 -8.70 6.96
CA THR A 78 -5.65 -10.12 6.62
C THR A 78 -4.19 -10.55 6.61
N ILE A 79 -3.33 -9.78 5.95
CA ILE A 79 -1.88 -10.06 5.90
C ILE A 79 -1.28 -9.91 7.30
N HIS A 80 -1.62 -8.85 8.04
CA HIS A 80 -1.16 -8.64 9.41
C HIS A 80 -1.47 -9.86 10.30
N THR A 81 -2.70 -10.36 10.26
CA THR A 81 -3.11 -11.55 11.02
C THR A 81 -2.37 -12.81 10.56
N MET A 82 -2.14 -13.00 9.26
CA MET A 82 -1.35 -14.13 8.74
C MET A 82 0.09 -14.09 9.24
N LEU A 83 0.71 -12.90 9.26
CA LEU A 83 2.06 -12.70 9.78
C LEU A 83 2.13 -12.95 11.29
N GLN A 84 1.17 -12.42 12.06
CA GLN A 84 1.13 -12.56 13.52
C GLN A 84 1.05 -14.02 13.96
N LYS A 85 0.28 -14.85 13.25
CA LYS A 85 0.20 -16.30 13.50
C LYS A 85 1.55 -17.01 13.36
N ASN A 86 2.49 -16.41 12.64
CA ASN A 86 3.84 -16.94 12.40
C ASN A 86 4.91 -16.15 13.17
N GLY A 87 4.53 -15.39 14.20
CA GLY A 87 5.46 -14.64 15.05
C GLY A 87 6.07 -13.39 14.39
N ARG A 88 5.54 -12.94 13.25
CA ARG A 88 5.96 -11.69 12.59
C ARG A 88 4.88 -10.62 12.72
N ALA A 89 5.28 -9.36 12.76
CA ALA A 89 4.33 -8.24 12.81
C ALA A 89 4.74 -7.14 11.83
N ILE A 90 3.74 -6.47 11.28
CA ILE A 90 3.93 -5.19 10.61
C ILE A 90 4.30 -4.17 11.69
N THR A 91 5.48 -3.56 11.59
CA THR A 91 6.00 -2.63 12.59
C THR A 91 5.49 -1.21 12.32
N ALA A 92 5.37 -0.83 11.05
CA ALA A 92 4.80 0.46 10.68
C ALA A 92 4.03 0.39 9.35
N ILE A 93 3.07 1.31 9.22
CA ILE A 93 2.39 1.60 7.96
C ILE A 93 2.64 3.05 7.57
N PHE A 94 2.89 3.29 6.29
CA PHE A 94 2.97 4.62 5.71
C PHE A 94 1.64 4.95 5.03
N VAL A 95 1.07 6.06 5.45
CA VAL A 95 -0.10 6.66 4.82
C VAL A 95 0.28 7.95 4.13
N PRO A 96 -0.31 8.25 2.96
CA PRO A 96 0.00 9.47 2.23
C PRO A 96 -0.37 10.71 3.08
N SER A 97 0.54 11.67 3.17
CA SER A 97 0.28 12.95 3.86
C SER A 97 -0.80 13.77 3.13
N GLN A 98 -1.44 14.71 3.83
CA GLN A 98 -2.40 15.62 3.19
C GLN A 98 -1.79 16.40 2.03
N ASN A 99 -0.52 16.80 2.14
CA ASN A 99 0.20 17.51 1.08
C ASN A 99 0.39 16.63 -0.15
N ARG A 100 0.77 15.36 0.05
CA ARG A 100 0.88 14.39 -1.04
C ARG A 100 -0.46 14.17 -1.72
N LEU A 101 -1.52 13.94 -0.94
CA LEU A 101 -2.87 13.77 -1.47
C LEU A 101 -3.32 14.99 -2.27
N ALA A 102 -3.07 16.21 -1.79
CA ALA A 102 -3.42 17.44 -2.50
C ALA A 102 -2.62 17.62 -3.81
N THR A 103 -1.37 17.14 -3.84
CA THR A 103 -0.54 17.13 -5.05
C THR A 103 -1.10 16.13 -6.07
N ASP A 104 -1.43 14.91 -5.64
CA ASP A 104 -2.05 13.88 -6.48
C ASP A 104 -3.37 14.37 -7.09
N LEU A 105 -4.18 15.13 -6.34
CA LEU A 105 -5.42 15.73 -6.85
C LEU A 105 -5.13 16.73 -7.99
N LYS A 106 -4.18 17.65 -7.78
CA LYS A 106 -3.83 18.66 -8.78
C LYS A 106 -3.30 18.02 -10.06
N GLU A 107 -2.42 17.03 -9.92
CA GLU A 107 -1.90 16.28 -11.06
C GLU A 107 -3.02 15.53 -11.80
N GLY A 108 -3.92 14.88 -11.07
CA GLY A 108 -5.08 14.20 -11.64
C GLY A 108 -6.02 15.14 -12.39
N GLN A 109 -6.28 16.34 -11.85
CA GLN A 109 -7.08 17.38 -12.50
C GLN A 109 -6.43 17.89 -13.78
N GLU A 110 -5.11 18.10 -13.77
CA GLU A 110 -4.38 18.56 -14.96
C GLU A 110 -4.38 17.49 -16.06
N ILE A 111 -4.13 16.22 -15.71
CA ILE A 111 -4.21 15.10 -16.66
C ILE A 111 -5.62 15.01 -17.26
N TYR A 112 -6.66 15.09 -16.44
CA TYR A 112 -8.05 15.05 -16.90
C TYR A 112 -8.36 16.18 -17.88
N ARG A 113 -7.88 17.40 -17.59
CA ARG A 113 -8.06 18.59 -18.44
C ARG A 113 -7.31 18.46 -19.78
N GLN A 114 -6.10 17.91 -19.77
CA GLN A 114 -5.27 17.76 -20.97
C GLN A 114 -5.75 16.65 -21.92
N HIS A 115 -6.31 15.57 -21.39
CA HIS A 115 -6.58 14.34 -22.16
C HIS A 115 -8.03 14.21 -22.65
N ASN A 116 -8.85 15.27 -22.59
CA ASN A 116 -10.26 15.24 -23.01
C ASN A 116 -11.06 14.05 -22.46
N ARG A 117 -10.75 13.60 -21.23
CA ARG A 117 -11.37 12.42 -20.61
C ARG A 117 -12.80 12.67 -20.11
N TRP A 118 -13.40 13.81 -20.47
CA TRP A 118 -14.78 14.16 -20.15
C TRP A 118 -15.82 13.26 -20.83
N LEU A 119 -15.42 12.55 -21.90
CA LEU A 119 -16.23 11.50 -22.51
C LEU A 119 -16.24 10.20 -21.69
N ASP A 120 -15.15 9.90 -20.99
CA ASP A 120 -15.00 8.67 -20.20
C ASP A 120 -15.46 8.85 -18.75
N TYR A 121 -15.28 10.05 -18.19
CA TYR A 121 -15.61 10.36 -16.81
C TYR A 121 -16.27 11.75 -16.68
N PRO A 122 -17.36 11.87 -15.91
CA PRO A 122 -18.04 13.15 -15.72
C PRO A 122 -17.15 14.15 -14.96
N PRO A 123 -17.36 15.46 -15.16
CA PRO A 123 -16.76 16.49 -14.31
C PRO A 123 -17.03 16.21 -12.82
N GLY A 124 -16.02 16.43 -11.96
CA GLY A 124 -16.12 16.12 -10.53
C GLY A 124 -15.71 14.69 -10.16
N HIS A 125 -15.48 13.79 -11.13
CA HIS A 125 -15.09 12.41 -10.84
C HIS A 125 -13.75 12.32 -10.08
N ILE A 126 -12.76 13.12 -10.46
CA ILE A 126 -11.43 13.12 -9.84
C ILE A 126 -11.52 13.57 -8.38
N GLU A 127 -12.30 14.61 -8.10
CA GLU A 127 -12.57 15.13 -6.77
C GLU A 127 -13.27 14.09 -5.89
N ASN A 128 -14.29 13.42 -6.42
CA ASN A 128 -15.01 12.36 -5.70
C ASN A 128 -14.09 11.19 -5.32
N VAL A 129 -13.25 10.73 -6.26
CA VAL A 129 -12.25 9.68 -6.00
C VAL A 129 -11.24 10.14 -4.96
N HIS A 130 -10.82 11.41 -5.00
CA HIS A 130 -9.91 11.97 -4.01
C HIS A 130 -10.53 12.03 -2.60
N GLU A 131 -11.79 12.45 -2.48
CA GLU A 131 -12.51 12.46 -1.19
C GLU A 131 -12.67 11.05 -0.61
N GLU A 132 -12.97 10.06 -1.46
CA GLU A 132 -13.06 8.66 -1.03
C GLU A 132 -11.71 8.16 -0.50
N ARG A 133 -10.61 8.46 -1.22
CA ARG A 133 -9.24 8.14 -0.76
C ARG A 133 -8.93 8.79 0.58
N LEU A 134 -9.28 10.05 0.80
CA LEU A 134 -9.09 10.73 2.08
C LEU A 134 -9.82 10.03 3.23
N LYS A 135 -11.06 9.58 2.99
CA LYS A 135 -11.83 8.82 3.99
C LYS A 135 -11.15 7.49 4.33
N ILE A 136 -10.73 6.73 3.31
CA ILE A 136 -10.06 5.44 3.50
C ILE A 136 -8.73 5.61 4.25
N VAL A 137 -7.90 6.59 3.88
CA VAL A 137 -6.63 6.87 4.54
C VAL A 137 -6.82 7.18 6.03
N ARG A 138 -7.79 8.04 6.36
CA ARG A 138 -8.12 8.38 7.76
C ARG A 138 -8.61 7.17 8.53
N GLU A 139 -9.51 6.39 7.94
CA GLU A 139 -10.02 5.16 8.55
C GLU A 139 -8.91 4.17 8.87
N ILE A 140 -7.98 3.98 7.93
CA ILE A 140 -6.84 3.08 8.07
C ILE A 140 -5.90 3.55 9.16
N ALA A 141 -5.53 4.84 9.16
CA ALA A 141 -4.70 5.41 10.21
C ALA A 141 -5.32 5.20 11.61
N MET A 142 -6.62 5.51 11.77
CA MET A 142 -7.33 5.32 13.04
C MET A 142 -7.37 3.85 13.50
N ARG A 143 -7.60 2.92 12.57
CA ARG A 143 -7.69 1.49 12.92
C ARG A 143 -6.32 0.91 13.29
N PHE A 144 -5.26 1.24 12.56
CA PHE A 144 -3.92 0.77 12.87
C PHE A 144 -3.35 1.34 14.17
N MET A 145 -3.68 2.59 14.54
CA MET A 145 -3.33 3.15 15.85
C MET A 145 -3.81 2.27 17.02
N ARG A 146 -4.90 1.52 16.86
CA ARG A 146 -5.44 0.60 17.90
C ARG A 146 -4.70 -0.73 17.98
N THR A 147 -3.83 -1.04 17.01
CA THR A 147 -3.14 -2.34 16.90
C THR A 147 -1.70 -2.30 17.41
N GLY A 148 -1.21 -1.14 17.86
CA GLY A 148 0.19 -0.94 18.25
C GLY A 148 1.17 -0.78 17.07
N VAL A 149 0.69 -0.90 15.83
CA VAL A 149 1.44 -0.61 14.61
C VAL A 149 1.68 0.90 14.50
N LYS A 150 2.91 1.31 14.22
CA LYS A 150 3.26 2.72 14.04
C LYS A 150 2.65 3.25 12.74
N VAL A 151 1.84 4.29 12.81
CA VAL A 151 1.34 5.00 11.62
C VAL A 151 2.26 6.17 11.33
N VAL A 152 2.78 6.26 10.11
CA VAL A 152 3.67 7.33 9.67
C VAL A 152 3.05 8.05 8.48
N GLU A 153 2.78 9.34 8.61
CA GLU A 153 2.28 10.16 7.51
C GLU A 153 3.46 10.69 6.67
N LYS A 154 3.48 10.37 5.37
CA LYS A 154 4.51 10.82 4.42
C LYS A 154 3.89 11.18 3.07
#